data_AF-A0A7Z9G293-F1
#
_entry.id   AF-A0A7Z9G293-F1
#
_cell.length_a   1.000
_cell.length_b   1.000
_cell.length_c   1.000
_cell.angle_alpha   90.00
_cell.angle_beta   90.00
_cell.angle_gamma   90.00
#
_symmetry.space_group_name_H-M   'P 1'
#
loop_
_entity.id
_entity.type
_entity.pdbx_description
1 polymer ?
#
loop_
_entity_poly.entity_id
_entity_poly.type
_entity_poly.pdbx_seq_one_letter_code
_entity_poly.pdbx_strand_id
1 'polypeptide(L)'
;VINLRSEIISILDLRDYLGLPISEMDDGTRIMVVNIEKRDLQLVVGLLVDKVEDIIKVDLSDIQVALTTIEKVTAEYIEGEFLSSAIIDVETYYEDRDSEEETLIGIIDVESVLEAEMNSRLVEEKG
;
A
#
# COMPACT_ATOMS: atom_id res chain seq x y z
N VAL A 1 -10.69 -6.08 13.72
CA VAL A 1 -11.20 -7.39 13.22
C VAL A 1 -12.53 -7.14 12.54
N ILE A 2 -12.63 -7.50 11.26
CA ILE A 2 -13.87 -7.34 10.47
C ILE A 2 -14.28 -8.74 9.99
N ASN A 3 -15.56 -9.07 10.14
CA ASN A 3 -16.09 -10.39 9.78
C ASN A 3 -16.66 -10.35 8.35
N LEU A 4 -16.00 -11.03 7.42
CA LEU A 4 -16.46 -11.23 6.05
C LEU A 4 -16.64 -12.75 5.84
N ARG A 5 -17.88 -13.18 5.59
CA ARG A 5 -18.25 -14.56 5.17
C ARG A 5 -17.67 -15.72 6.02
N SER A 6 -17.61 -15.55 7.33
CA SER A 6 -17.25 -16.60 8.32
C SER A 6 -15.76 -16.95 8.40
N GLU A 7 -14.87 -16.16 7.80
CA GLU A 7 -13.42 -16.26 8.01
C GLU A 7 -12.91 -15.04 8.78
N ILE A 8 -11.97 -15.27 9.72
CA ILE A 8 -11.32 -14.19 10.47
C ILE A 8 -10.22 -13.62 9.57
N ILE A 9 -10.44 -12.40 9.07
CA ILE A 9 -9.44 -11.69 8.25
C ILE A 9 -8.68 -10.71 9.15
N SER A 10 -7.36 -10.85 9.17
CA SER A 10 -6.45 -9.87 9.79
C SER A 10 -6.44 -8.59 8.96
N ILE A 11 -6.50 -7.44 9.64
CA ILE A 11 -6.39 -6.14 8.98
C ILE A 11 -5.01 -5.56 9.30
N LEU A 12 -4.26 -5.18 8.26
CA LEU A 12 -3.02 -4.43 8.36
C LEU A 12 -3.30 -2.97 7.98
N ASP A 13 -2.93 -2.02 8.84
CA ASP A 13 -2.98 -0.60 8.52
C ASP A 13 -1.73 -0.21 7.72
N LEU A 14 -1.89 0.08 6.43
CA LEU A 14 -0.76 0.42 5.58
C LEU A 14 -0.16 1.78 5.91
N ARG A 15 -0.91 2.73 6.46
CA ARG A 15 -0.32 4.02 6.86
C ARG A 15 0.64 3.81 8.02
N ASP A 16 0.15 3.14 9.06
CA ASP A 16 0.94 2.82 10.25
C ASP A 16 2.17 1.98 9.89
N TYR A 17 1.96 0.94 9.09
CA TYR A 17 3.05 0.07 8.63
C TYR A 17 4.10 0.82 7.79
N LEU A 18 3.67 1.78 6.97
CA LEU A 18 4.56 2.60 6.16
C LEU A 18 5.10 3.84 6.90
N GLY A 19 4.83 3.99 8.20
CA GLY A 19 5.25 5.18 8.96
C GLY A 19 4.66 6.49 8.43
N LEU A 20 3.58 6.43 7.66
CA LEU A 20 2.90 7.61 7.12
C LEU A 20 2.13 8.31 8.25
N PRO A 21 1.97 9.64 8.18
CA PRO A 21 1.21 10.39 9.18
C PRO A 21 -0.19 9.78 9.35
N ILE A 22 -0.67 9.65 10.58
CA ILE A 22 -2.02 9.13 10.83
C ILE A 22 -3.06 10.07 10.19
N SER A 23 -4.01 9.50 9.45
CA SER A 23 -5.19 10.21 8.94
C SER A 23 -6.45 9.67 9.62
N GLU A 24 -7.46 10.53 9.77
CA GLU A 24 -8.79 10.06 10.18
C GLU A 24 -9.40 9.20 9.07
N MET A 25 -10.15 8.16 9.46
CA MET A 25 -10.92 7.37 8.52
C MET A 25 -12.10 8.19 7.99
N ASP A 26 -12.31 8.16 6.69
CA ASP A 26 -13.35 8.89 5.98
C ASP A 26 -14.16 7.99 5.03
N ASP A 27 -15.05 8.60 4.24
CA ASP A 27 -15.85 7.89 3.24
C ASP A 27 -15.02 7.31 2.08
N GLY A 28 -13.76 7.73 1.94
CA GLY A 28 -12.78 7.19 0.98
C GLY A 28 -12.14 5.89 1.47
N THR A 29 -12.04 5.71 2.79
CA THR A 29 -11.31 4.61 3.43
C THR A 29 -11.83 3.24 2.97
N ARG A 30 -10.94 2.36 2.50
CA ARG A 30 -11.27 1.01 2.02
C ARG A 30 -10.41 -0.05 2.69
N ILE A 31 -10.89 -1.28 2.65
CA ILE A 31 -10.10 -2.47 2.97
C ILE A 31 -9.90 -3.26 1.68
N MET A 32 -8.67 -3.30 1.22
CA MET A 32 -8.26 -4.12 0.08
C MET A 32 -7.99 -5.54 0.57
N VAL A 33 -8.75 -6.52 0.06
CA VAL A 33 -8.55 -7.92 0.44
C VAL A 33 -7.57 -8.56 -0.54
N VAL A 34 -6.40 -8.98 -0.03
CA VAL A 34 -5.38 -9.70 -0.80
C VAL A 34 -5.35 -11.16 -0.39
N ASN A 35 -5.23 -12.04 -1.40
CA ASN A 35 -5.07 -13.47 -1.20
C ASN A 35 -3.66 -13.85 -1.65
N ILE A 36 -2.86 -14.35 -0.72
CA ILE A 36 -1.53 -14.87 -1.01
C ILE A 36 -1.58 -16.39 -0.95
N GLU A 37 -1.15 -17.02 -2.04
CA GLU A 37 -1.00 -18.47 -2.12
C GLU A 37 0.50 -18.80 -2.08
N LYS A 38 0.99 -19.23 -0.91
CA LYS A 38 2.30 -19.87 -0.80
C LYS A 38 2.11 -21.37 -0.64
N ARG A 39 3.07 -22.13 -1.16
CA ARG A 39 3.14 -23.61 -1.22
C ARG A 39 2.13 -24.39 -0.35
N ASP A 40 2.11 -24.15 0.96
CA ASP A 40 1.25 -24.86 1.93
C ASP A 40 0.38 -23.94 2.82
N LEU A 41 0.28 -22.65 2.49
CA LEU A 41 -0.49 -21.66 3.25
C LEU A 41 -1.25 -20.72 2.30
N GLN A 42 -2.57 -20.66 2.50
CA GLN A 42 -3.42 -19.63 1.94
C GLN A 42 -3.65 -18.56 3.00
N LEU A 43 -3.22 -17.34 2.71
CA LEU A 43 -3.38 -16.20 3.61
C LEU A 43 -4.33 -15.19 2.97
N VAL A 44 -5.36 -14.81 3.73
CA VAL A 44 -6.28 -13.72 3.38
C VAL A 44 -6.04 -12.57 4.34
N VAL A 45 -5.59 -11.43 3.82
CA VAL A 45 -5.33 -10.22 4.62
C VAL A 45 -6.12 -9.05 4.05
N GLY A 46 -6.71 -8.26 4.93
CA GLY A 46 -7.25 -6.95 4.57
C GLY A 46 -6.19 -5.87 4.78
N LEU A 47 -5.96 -5.03 3.79
CA LEU A 47 -5.11 -3.86 3.88
C LEU A 47 -6.00 -2.64 4.02
N LEU A 48 -5.91 -1.93 5.14
CA LEU A 48 -6.58 -0.65 5.32
C LEU A 48 -5.84 0.41 4.51
N VAL A 49 -6.56 1.06 3.60
CA VAL A 49 -6.05 2.11 2.71
C VAL A 49 -6.95 3.33 2.76
N ASP A 50 -6.37 4.49 2.48
CA ASP A 50 -7.10 5.77 2.47
C ASP A 50 -8.17 5.80 1.39
N LYS A 51 -7.82 5.36 0.18
CA LYS A 51 -8.70 5.38 -1.00
C LYS A 51 -8.15 4.48 -2.09
N VAL A 52 -9.01 4.12 -3.04
CA VAL A 52 -8.64 3.48 -4.29
C VAL A 52 -8.96 4.47 -5.40
N GLU A 53 -7.93 4.97 -6.08
CA GLU A 53 -8.06 5.99 -7.12
C GLU A 53 -8.47 5.40 -8.47
N ASP A 54 -7.55 4.69 -9.11
CA ASP A 54 -7.76 4.16 -10.46
C ASP A 54 -6.90 2.90 -10.71
N ILE A 55 -7.14 2.22 -11.83
CA ILE A 55 -6.34 1.12 -12.34
C ILE A 55 -5.60 1.61 -13.58
N ILE A 56 -4.30 1.88 -13.42
CA ILE A 56 -3.45 2.33 -14.50
C ILE A 56 -2.59 1.18 -15.05
N LYS A 57 -2.16 1.31 -16.30
CA LYS A 57 -1.14 0.45 -16.92
C LYS A 57 0.18 1.20 -16.91
N VAL A 58 1.24 0.54 -16.46
CA VAL A 58 2.60 1.08 -16.42
C VAL A 58 3.51 0.16 -17.23
N ASP A 59 4.43 0.72 -18.02
CA ASP A 59 5.50 -0.06 -18.63
C ASP A 59 6.57 -0.33 -17.58
N LEU A 60 7.11 -1.55 -17.55
CA LEU A 60 8.19 -1.89 -16.64
C LEU A 60 9.44 -1.02 -16.86
N SER A 61 9.62 -0.45 -18.06
CA SER A 61 10.72 0.47 -18.34
C SER A 61 10.59 1.82 -17.63
N ASP A 62 9.38 2.21 -17.24
CA ASP A 62 9.11 3.50 -16.58
C ASP A 62 9.36 3.42 -15.07
N ILE A 63 9.43 2.20 -14.53
CA ILE A 63 9.71 1.92 -13.12
C ILE A 63 11.21 2.10 -12.87
N GLN A 64 11.53 3.04 -11.99
CA GLN A 64 12.88 3.31 -11.54
C GLN A 64 13.09 2.72 -10.14
N VAL A 65 14.35 2.44 -9.79
CA VAL A 65 14.70 2.04 -8.42
C VAL A 65 14.35 3.19 -7.49
N ALA A 66 13.56 2.90 -6.45
CA ALA A 66 13.10 3.92 -5.53
C ALA A 66 14.28 4.68 -4.91
N LEU A 67 14.29 6.01 -5.07
CA LEU A 67 15.19 6.85 -4.32
C LEU A 67 14.70 6.85 -2.88
N THR A 68 15.52 6.34 -1.94
CA THR A 68 15.17 6.15 -0.53
C THR A 68 14.98 7.49 0.22
N THR A 69 14.00 8.28 -0.17
CA THR A 69 13.54 9.50 0.52
C THR A 69 12.46 9.17 1.55
N ILE A 70 11.83 7.99 1.43
CA ILE A 70 10.86 7.46 2.38
C ILE A 70 11.66 6.80 3.53
N GLU A 71 11.23 7.00 4.79
CA GLU A 71 11.97 6.61 6.00
C GLU A 71 12.52 5.16 5.93
N LYS A 72 13.67 4.93 6.57
CA LYS A 72 14.45 3.67 6.45
C LYS A 72 13.68 2.36 6.68
N VAL A 73 12.55 2.38 7.40
CA VAL A 73 11.74 1.19 7.67
C VAL A 73 10.94 0.74 6.42
N THR A 74 10.60 1.66 5.52
CA THR A 74 9.77 1.36 4.33
C THR A 74 10.57 1.05 3.08
N ALA A 75 11.80 1.53 2.96
CA ALA A 75 12.60 1.35 1.75
C ALA A 75 12.87 -0.13 1.40
N GLU A 76 12.77 -1.05 2.37
CA GLU A 76 12.98 -2.48 2.13
C GLU A 76 11.87 -3.15 1.32
N TYR A 77 10.65 -2.59 1.32
CA TYR A 77 9.49 -3.17 0.64
C TYR A 77 9.08 -2.42 -0.62
N ILE A 78 9.81 -1.35 -0.97
CA ILE A 78 9.53 -0.58 -2.18
C ILE A 78 10.40 -1.13 -3.31
N GLU A 79 9.77 -1.76 -4.29
CA GLU A 79 10.46 -2.35 -5.45
C GLU A 79 10.87 -1.29 -6.47
N GLY A 80 10.14 -0.18 -6.52
CA GLY A 80 10.41 0.91 -7.44
C GLY A 80 9.45 2.08 -7.30
N GLU A 81 9.68 3.09 -8.11
CA GLU A 81 8.84 4.28 -8.21
C GLU A 81 8.76 4.77 -9.65
N PHE A 82 7.68 5.46 -10.00
CA PHE A 82 7.54 6.14 -11.28
C PHE A 82 6.65 7.38 -11.14
N LEU A 83 6.79 8.31 -12.06
CA LEU A 83 5.95 9.50 -12.16
C LEU A 83 4.80 9.23 -13.13
N SER A 84 3.59 9.64 -12.76
CA SER A 84 2.40 9.45 -13.58
C SER A 84 1.52 10.68 -13.59
N SER A 85 1.19 11.16 -14.79
CA SER A 85 0.15 12.16 -15.02
C SER A 85 -1.26 11.55 -15.12
N ALA A 86 -1.40 10.23 -15.00
CA ALA A 86 -2.70 9.55 -15.12
C ALA A 86 -3.54 9.68 -13.83
N ILE A 87 -2.90 9.88 -12.69
CA ILE A 87 -3.55 10.11 -11.40
C ILE A 87 -3.28 11.56 -11.03
N ILE A 88 -4.33 12.38 -11.06
CA ILE A 88 -4.28 13.79 -10.66
C ILE A 88 -5.29 13.96 -9.55
N ASP A 89 -4.86 14.56 -8.44
CA ASP A 89 -5.79 14.93 -7.38
C ASP A 89 -6.81 15.94 -7.94
N VAL A 90 -8.08 15.55 -7.91
CA VAL A 90 -9.18 16.34 -8.48
C VAL A 90 -9.26 17.71 -7.80
N GLU A 91 -8.94 17.82 -6.51
CA GLU A 91 -8.95 19.11 -5.80
C GLU A 91 -7.86 20.02 -6.36
N THR A 92 -6.63 19.51 -6.52
CA THR A 92 -5.50 20.26 -7.10
C THR A 92 -5.75 20.67 -8.55
N TYR A 93 -6.36 19.79 -9.35
CA TYR A 93 -6.65 20.03 -10.78
C TYR A 93 -7.56 21.26 -11.02
N TYR A 94 -8.50 21.54 -10.11
CA TYR A 94 -9.38 22.70 -10.27
C TYR A 94 -8.69 24.02 -9.90
N GLU A 95 -7.69 23.98 -9.02
CA GLU A 95 -6.96 25.17 -8.57
C GLU A 95 -5.91 25.61 -9.58
N ASP A 96 -5.25 24.68 -10.29
CA ASP A 96 -4.26 24.98 -11.31
C ASP A 96 -4.47 24.16 -12.60
N ARG A 97 -5.16 24.76 -13.57
CA ARG A 97 -5.50 24.13 -14.86
C ARG A 97 -4.31 23.95 -15.80
N ASP A 98 -3.19 24.64 -15.53
CA ASP A 98 -1.98 24.56 -16.35
C ASP A 98 -0.91 23.66 -15.70
N SER A 99 -1.24 22.99 -14.59
CA SER A 99 -0.29 22.10 -13.90
C SER A 99 -0.02 20.83 -14.73
N GLU A 100 1.25 20.65 -15.11
CA GLU A 100 1.79 19.37 -15.58
C GLU A 100 2.24 18.52 -14.37
N GLU A 101 1.46 18.51 -13.29
CA GLU A 101 1.86 17.76 -12.10
C GLU A 101 1.78 16.26 -12.36
N GLU A 102 2.92 15.60 -12.14
CA GLU A 102 3.00 14.15 -12.11
C GLU A 102 2.94 13.67 -10.66
N THR A 103 2.13 12.66 -10.43
CA THR A 103 2.05 11.98 -9.14
C THR A 103 3.19 10.96 -9.04
N LEU A 104 3.96 11.01 -7.96
CA LEU A 104 4.93 9.97 -7.63
C LEU A 104 4.20 8.74 -7.10
N ILE A 105 4.37 7.60 -7.79
CA ILE A 105 3.76 6.33 -7.43
C ILE A 105 4.86 5.38 -6.99
N GLY A 106 4.80 4.94 -5.73
CA GLY A 106 5.64 3.87 -5.19
C GLY A 106 5.04 2.49 -5.45
N ILE A 107 5.88 1.53 -5.82
CA ILE A 107 5.52 0.13 -6.01
C ILE A 107 5.97 -0.64 -4.78
N ILE A 108 5.01 -1.26 -4.10
CA ILE A 108 5.24 -1.98 -2.85
C ILE A 108 5.09 -3.47 -3.10
N ASP A 109 6.08 -4.25 -2.67
CA ASP A 109 5.96 -5.71 -2.56
C ASP A 109 5.09 -6.06 -1.35
N VAL A 110 3.80 -6.23 -1.61
CA VAL A 110 2.80 -6.60 -0.59
C VAL A 110 3.08 -7.98 0.01
N GLU A 111 3.71 -8.90 -0.73
CA GLU A 111 4.05 -10.23 -0.23
C GLU A 111 5.11 -10.13 0.86
N SER A 112 6.21 -9.41 0.59
CA SER A 112 7.29 -9.17 1.55
C SER A 112 6.81 -8.42 2.81
N VAL A 113 5.93 -7.42 2.65
CA VAL A 113 5.29 -6.71 3.79
C VAL A 113 4.55 -7.68 4.70
N LEU A 114 3.74 -8.55 4.12
CA LEU A 114 2.91 -9.48 4.88
C LEU A 114 3.74 -10.58 5.55
N GLU A 115 4.81 -11.04 4.91
CA GLU A 115 5.76 -11.97 5.52
C GLU A 115 6.47 -11.36 6.74
N ALA A 116 6.95 -10.13 6.62
CA ALA A 116 7.60 -9.44 7.71
C ALA A 116 6.66 -9.24 8.91
N GLU A 117 5.40 -8.87 8.66
CA GLU A 117 4.38 -8.75 9.70
C GLU A 117 4.00 -10.09 10.35
N MET A 118 3.93 -11.17 9.57
CA MET A 118 3.71 -12.50 10.16
C MET A 118 4.88 -12.92 11.06
N ASN A 119 6.10 -12.64 10.63
CA ASN A 119 7.31 -12.97 11.38
C ASN A 119 7.44 -12.14 12.66
N SER A 120 7.04 -10.86 12.67
CA SER A 120 7.07 -10.01 13.86
C SER A 120 6.18 -10.58 14.98
N ARG A 121 4.96 -11.01 14.64
CA ARG A 121 3.99 -11.60 15.58
C ARG A 121 4.47 -12.91 16.20
N LEU A 122 5.21 -13.73 15.46
CA LEU A 122 5.77 -15.00 15.97
C LEU A 122 6.90 -14.79 16.98
N VAL A 123 7.58 -13.64 16.94
CA VAL A 123 8.67 -13.30 17.87
C VAL A 123 8.10 -12.78 19.20
N GLU A 124 7.03 -11.98 19.16
CA GLU A 124 6.38 -11.46 20.36
C GLU A 124 5.73 -12.55 21.22
N GLU A 125 5.27 -13.66 20.62
CA GLU A 125 4.65 -14.78 21.33
C GLU A 125 5.66 -15.63 22.16
N LYS A 126 6.97 -15.37 22.02
CA LYS A 126 8.05 -16.10 22.69
C LYS A 126 8.83 -15.29 23.73
N GLY A 127 8.46 -14.03 23.98
CA GLY A 127 9.08 -13.14 24.97
C GLY A 127 8.26 -13.03 26.24
#